data_AF-A0A1I6PQH8-F1
#
_entry.id   AF-A0A1I6PQH8-F1
#
_cell.length_a   1.000
_cell.length_b   1.000
_cell.length_c   1.000
_cell.angle_alpha   90.00
_cell.angle_beta   90.00
_cell.angle_gamma   90.00
#
_symmetry.space_group_name_H-M   'P 1'
#
loop_
_entity.id
_entity.type
_entity.pdbx_description
1 polymer ?
#
loop_
_entity_poly.entity_id
_entity_poly.type
_entity_poly.pdbx_seq_one_letter_code
_entity_poly.pdbx_strand_id
1 'polypeptide(L)'
;MSGRGDPEVGLRVVSGNGHPVASVWPVTARPDLPSGSSASASAPATNPQPTLGTPARLRAAIGLALLGAALTGLGPLLGLTSPAVPAAYPAWPLLLVLGLIAPVLAAVFARRGRPVVAAALLVGPAAFAPGRLGQDVQFAADAGMAARPELLRATSLLNFEPGLGWWLLAAGHLLVLVAGVLGTWGTRESGAGSHRQGLLAMALCAGVLGAVAVLMAPFSSDDPYLPAETALDGPLPVLIGSALLAVAVPCAAGLLAGSTDAEFARGGLLGVAFSLIAVSVPPLVSVLVLDVITFAWGPLLGLLAAAALLVLAVRAGRGEPAEDVDDLRLPALTRLLTLAGVFALLAGAVAVLAALTPHVAMPYGLRDPSEYPARVLLPAGILLVLVGAGMLLPKLALTLRPVLTVLWAVVPLAAAGSLDAVFTAVQVAGAGAGLGAWAAGLSVLLAAVAAVLAALAGAVERDDVDLTEMAMRRLVLVPSLVALVLGAGAFSLPVLTAPDYSAPGVFTDFGTTSWGLVLALAAVVGATVLAPMCRPGPAAALLCGAALLVAVRALEFPLTAGRLPGAAPGLGLWCAIGCAVVLLGTALAARTTAEPRS
;
A
#
# COMPACT_ATOMS: atom_id res chain seq x y z
N MET A 1 -15.80 49.41 -70.28
CA MET A 1 -15.88 49.56 -68.81
C MET A 1 -14.49 49.23 -68.27
N SER A 2 -13.56 50.19 -68.24
CA SER A 2 -13.20 51.02 -67.06
C SER A 2 -12.86 50.12 -65.85
N GLY A 3 -11.65 50.02 -65.29
CA GLY A 3 -10.46 50.88 -65.32
C GLY A 3 -10.09 51.30 -63.87
N ARG A 4 -8.79 51.25 -63.53
CA ARG A 4 -8.07 51.66 -62.28
C ARG A 4 -7.66 50.49 -61.37
N GLY A 5 -6.41 50.33 -60.93
CA GLY A 5 -5.22 51.20 -60.97
C GLY A 5 -4.89 51.79 -59.59
N ASP A 6 -3.91 51.17 -58.91
CA ASP A 6 -2.86 51.70 -58.00
C ASP A 6 -3.27 52.56 -56.75
N PRO A 7 -2.33 52.98 -55.88
CA PRO A 7 -1.54 52.18 -54.93
C PRO A 7 -1.39 52.84 -53.53
N GLU A 8 -0.55 52.26 -52.67
CA GLU A 8 0.22 52.82 -51.53
C GLU A 8 -0.26 54.09 -50.77
N VAL A 9 -0.41 53.96 -49.44
CA VAL A 9 -0.10 55.04 -48.50
C VAL A 9 0.69 54.48 -47.32
N GLY A 10 1.95 54.90 -47.23
CA GLY A 10 2.83 54.67 -46.08
C GLY A 10 2.50 55.58 -44.90
N LEU A 11 2.92 55.15 -43.71
CA LEU A 11 3.00 56.01 -42.54
C LEU A 11 4.38 55.86 -41.90
N ARG A 12 5.21 56.88 -42.18
CA ARG A 12 6.44 57.23 -41.45
C ARG A 12 6.07 57.65 -40.03
N VAL A 13 6.77 57.11 -39.04
CA VAL A 13 6.96 57.76 -37.75
C VAL A 13 8.43 58.17 -37.65
N VAL A 14 8.67 59.48 -37.57
CA VAL A 14 9.98 60.12 -37.45
C VAL A 14 10.26 60.45 -35.98
N SER A 15 11.38 59.90 -35.49
CA SER A 15 12.46 60.44 -34.64
C SER A 15 12.18 61.38 -33.46
N GLY A 16 12.85 61.10 -32.33
CA GLY A 16 13.27 62.11 -31.36
C GLY A 16 14.07 61.58 -30.17
N ASN A 17 15.37 61.95 -30.10
CA ASN A 17 16.35 61.85 -29.00
C ASN A 17 17.10 60.51 -28.88
N GLY A 18 18.41 60.36 -29.07
CA GLY A 18 19.52 61.31 -29.10
C GLY A 18 20.47 61.08 -27.91
N HIS A 19 21.51 60.26 -28.07
CA HIS A 19 22.88 60.35 -27.47
C HIS A 19 23.73 59.09 -27.81
N PRO A 20 25.08 59.16 -27.76
CA PRO A 20 25.89 58.64 -28.87
C PRO A 20 26.92 57.54 -28.49
N VAL A 21 27.49 56.94 -29.55
CA VAL A 21 28.77 56.23 -29.70
C VAL A 21 29.03 54.96 -28.86
N ALA A 22 29.07 53.81 -29.55
CA ALA A 22 30.18 52.86 -29.43
C ALA A 22 30.28 52.02 -30.72
N SER A 23 31.52 51.77 -31.11
CA SER A 23 32.00 51.39 -32.43
C SER A 23 32.48 49.93 -32.51
N VAL A 24 32.49 49.36 -33.73
CA VAL A 24 33.29 48.21 -34.23
C VAL A 24 32.86 46.82 -33.66
N TRP A 25 32.64 45.74 -34.42
CA TRP A 25 33.33 45.15 -35.58
C TRP A 25 32.41 44.27 -36.45
N PRO A 26 32.74 44.07 -37.75
CA PRO A 26 32.05 43.13 -38.63
C PRO A 26 32.48 41.69 -38.35
N VAL A 27 31.51 40.78 -38.17
CA VAL A 27 31.76 39.34 -38.15
C VAL A 27 31.99 38.86 -39.59
N THR A 28 33.23 38.46 -39.83
CA THR A 28 33.73 37.87 -41.06
C THR A 28 33.15 36.47 -41.29
N ALA A 29 32.80 36.22 -42.54
CA ALA A 29 32.48 34.92 -43.09
C ALA A 29 33.62 33.91 -42.85
N ARG A 30 33.25 32.66 -42.56
CA ARG A 30 34.12 31.48 -42.61
C ARG A 30 33.38 30.31 -43.27
N PRO A 31 34.11 29.36 -43.87
CA PRO A 31 33.88 28.92 -45.24
C PRO A 31 33.31 27.51 -45.30
N ASP A 32 32.73 27.20 -46.46
CA ASP A 32 32.34 25.87 -46.91
C ASP A 32 33.48 24.84 -46.74
N LEU A 33 33.15 23.70 -46.13
CA LEU A 33 33.97 22.51 -46.13
C LEU A 33 33.29 21.39 -46.94
N PRO A 34 34.10 20.58 -47.66
CA PRO A 34 33.66 19.78 -48.81
C PRO A 34 32.92 18.50 -48.43
N SER A 35 31.96 18.16 -49.29
CA SER A 35 31.29 16.88 -49.41
C SER A 35 32.30 15.75 -49.65
N GLY A 36 32.56 14.96 -48.59
CA GLY A 36 33.30 13.70 -48.67
C GLY A 36 32.36 12.51 -48.51
N SER A 37 31.95 11.93 -49.63
CA SER A 37 31.34 10.61 -49.67
C SER A 37 32.38 9.54 -49.31
N SER A 38 32.18 8.84 -48.20
CA SER A 38 32.73 7.50 -48.02
C SER A 38 31.64 6.62 -47.41
N ALA A 39 31.06 5.82 -48.28
CA ALA A 39 30.20 4.71 -47.93
C ALA A 39 30.98 3.70 -47.06
N SER A 40 30.65 3.66 -45.77
CA SER A 40 30.77 2.46 -44.95
C SER A 40 29.39 2.16 -44.37
N ALA A 41 28.50 1.65 -45.23
CA ALA A 41 27.30 0.96 -44.79
C ALA A 41 27.73 -0.36 -44.13
N SER A 42 28.21 -0.28 -42.90
CA SER A 42 28.15 -1.40 -41.97
C SER A 42 26.69 -1.60 -41.64
N ALA A 43 26.04 -2.47 -42.41
CA ALA A 43 24.76 -3.05 -42.05
C ALA A 43 24.83 -3.47 -40.58
N PRO A 44 23.94 -2.97 -39.69
CA PRO A 44 23.87 -3.54 -38.36
C PRO A 44 23.52 -5.00 -38.56
N ALA A 45 24.43 -5.89 -38.16
CA ALA A 45 24.14 -7.31 -38.05
C ALA A 45 22.84 -7.41 -37.23
N THR A 46 21.76 -7.78 -37.91
CA THR A 46 20.49 -8.19 -37.32
C THR A 46 20.80 -9.47 -36.56
N ASN A 47 21.40 -9.31 -35.38
CA ASN A 47 21.40 -10.33 -34.35
C ASN A 47 19.95 -10.77 -34.23
N PRO A 48 19.64 -12.07 -34.39
CA PRO A 48 18.27 -12.54 -34.29
C PRO A 48 17.74 -12.07 -32.94
N GLN A 49 16.76 -11.15 -32.99
CA GLN A 49 16.05 -10.72 -31.80
C GLN A 49 15.61 -11.98 -31.07
N PRO A 50 15.92 -12.16 -29.78
CA PRO A 50 15.32 -13.23 -29.01
C PRO A 50 13.82 -12.96 -29.01
N THR A 51 13.11 -13.73 -29.83
CA THR A 51 11.65 -13.75 -29.89
C THR A 51 11.14 -13.95 -28.46
N LEU A 52 10.13 -13.15 -28.08
CA LEU A 52 9.25 -13.42 -26.93
C LEU A 52 9.12 -14.93 -26.70
N GLY A 53 9.26 -15.38 -25.44
CA GLY A 53 9.36 -16.78 -25.05
C GLY A 53 8.54 -17.70 -25.97
N THR A 54 9.22 -18.67 -26.61
CA THR A 54 8.64 -19.49 -27.68
C THR A 54 7.23 -19.96 -27.33
N PRO A 55 6.27 -20.00 -28.27
CA PRO A 55 4.88 -20.39 -28.00
C PRO A 55 4.73 -21.77 -27.36
N ALA A 56 5.76 -22.62 -27.39
CA ALA A 56 5.84 -23.85 -26.62
C ALA A 56 5.97 -23.63 -25.10
N ARG A 57 6.77 -22.64 -24.65
CA ARG A 57 6.97 -22.33 -23.23
C ARG A 57 5.71 -21.79 -22.58
N LEU A 58 5.03 -20.83 -23.21
CA LEU A 58 3.76 -20.31 -22.69
C LEU A 58 2.70 -21.41 -22.60
N ARG A 59 2.64 -22.33 -23.58
CA ARG A 59 1.77 -23.50 -23.52
C ARG A 59 2.12 -24.43 -22.35
N ALA A 60 3.41 -24.68 -22.13
CA ALA A 60 3.87 -25.47 -20.98
C ALA A 60 3.51 -24.79 -19.65
N ALA A 61 3.73 -23.48 -19.52
CA ALA A 61 3.32 -22.70 -18.35
C ALA A 61 1.82 -22.80 -18.07
N ILE A 62 0.98 -22.60 -19.09
CA ILE A 62 -0.48 -22.76 -18.96
C ILE A 62 -0.84 -24.20 -18.56
N GLY A 63 -0.21 -25.20 -19.16
CA GLY A 63 -0.44 -26.62 -18.82
C GLY A 63 -0.08 -26.94 -17.37
N LEU A 64 1.06 -26.44 -16.89
CA LEU A 64 1.49 -26.59 -15.49
C LEU A 64 0.54 -25.87 -14.52
N ALA A 65 0.05 -24.67 -14.87
CA ALA A 65 -0.91 -23.95 -14.06
C ALA A 65 -2.28 -24.65 -14.00
N LEU A 66 -2.75 -25.23 -15.12
CA LEU A 66 -3.97 -26.05 -15.16
C LEU A 66 -3.83 -27.31 -14.29
N LEU A 67 -2.70 -28.01 -14.40
CA LEU A 67 -2.41 -29.17 -13.58
C LEU A 67 -2.34 -28.78 -12.09
N GLY A 68 -1.64 -27.70 -11.76
CA GLY A 68 -1.55 -27.19 -10.40
C GLY A 68 -2.91 -26.84 -9.81
N ALA A 69 -3.79 -26.17 -10.58
CA ALA A 69 -5.17 -25.89 -10.18
C ALA A 69 -6.00 -27.17 -9.96
N ALA A 70 -5.82 -28.19 -10.80
CA ALA A 70 -6.49 -29.48 -10.61
C ALA A 70 -5.99 -30.18 -9.33
N LEU A 71 -4.69 -30.18 -9.06
CA LEU A 71 -4.13 -30.79 -7.85
C LEU A 71 -4.57 -30.08 -6.57
N THR A 72 -4.60 -28.74 -6.56
CA THR A 72 -5.06 -27.98 -5.38
C THR A 72 -6.57 -28.12 -5.15
N GLY A 73 -7.39 -28.17 -6.22
CA GLY A 73 -8.84 -28.31 -6.11
C GLY A 73 -9.31 -29.73 -5.78
N LEU A 74 -8.64 -30.76 -6.32
CA LEU A 74 -9.03 -32.17 -6.14
C LEU A 74 -8.27 -32.86 -5.01
N GLY A 75 -7.11 -32.35 -4.60
CA GLY A 75 -6.30 -32.90 -3.50
C GLY A 75 -7.11 -33.22 -2.24
N PRO A 76 -8.03 -32.34 -1.77
CA PRO A 76 -8.84 -32.60 -0.58
C PRO A 76 -9.71 -33.86 -0.67
N LEU A 77 -10.09 -34.31 -1.88
CA LEU A 77 -10.89 -35.53 -2.07
C LEU A 77 -10.12 -36.81 -1.71
N LEU A 78 -8.79 -36.75 -1.70
CA LEU A 78 -7.93 -37.90 -1.35
C LEU A 78 -7.51 -37.89 0.13
N GLY A 79 -8.08 -36.99 0.94
CA GLY A 79 -7.79 -36.87 2.37
C GLY A 79 -6.51 -36.06 2.64
N LEU A 80 -6.66 -34.91 3.32
CA LEU A 80 -5.52 -34.08 3.73
C LEU A 80 -4.75 -34.65 4.92
N THR A 81 -5.39 -35.50 5.72
CA THR A 81 -4.83 -36.09 6.93
C THR A 81 -4.98 -37.61 6.97
N SER A 82 -4.22 -38.26 7.85
CA SER A 82 -4.37 -39.65 8.26
C SER A 82 -4.49 -39.71 9.80
N PRO A 83 -5.61 -40.20 10.37
CA PRO A 83 -6.83 -40.64 9.69
C PRO A 83 -7.51 -39.51 8.91
N ALA A 84 -8.25 -39.88 7.85
CA ALA A 84 -8.90 -38.93 6.96
C ALA A 84 -10.04 -38.19 7.66
N VAL A 85 -9.94 -36.87 7.72
CA VAL A 85 -10.98 -35.97 8.21
C VAL A 85 -11.53 -35.17 7.03
N PRO A 86 -12.85 -35.17 6.80
CA PRO A 86 -13.45 -34.45 5.68
C PRO A 86 -13.48 -32.94 5.92
N ALA A 87 -13.68 -32.19 4.83
CA ALA A 87 -14.10 -30.79 4.90
C ALA A 87 -15.49 -30.66 5.55
N ALA A 88 -15.78 -29.48 6.09
CA ALA A 88 -17.09 -29.19 6.70
C ALA A 88 -18.25 -29.25 5.68
N TYR A 89 -17.95 -29.03 4.39
CA TYR A 89 -18.88 -29.09 3.27
C TYR A 89 -18.11 -29.43 1.97
N PRO A 90 -18.77 -29.88 0.89
CA PRO A 90 -18.08 -30.30 -0.35
C PRO A 90 -17.57 -29.09 -1.16
N ALA A 91 -16.50 -28.44 -0.69
CA ALA A 91 -15.96 -27.21 -1.28
C ALA A 91 -15.07 -27.44 -2.52
N TRP A 92 -14.71 -28.69 -2.83
CA TRP A 92 -13.82 -29.02 -3.95
C TRP A 92 -14.26 -28.41 -5.30
N PRO A 93 -15.55 -28.31 -5.68
CA PRO A 93 -15.93 -27.69 -6.96
C PRO A 93 -15.61 -26.20 -6.96
N LEU A 94 -15.85 -25.52 -5.84
CA LEU A 94 -15.56 -24.10 -5.67
C LEU A 94 -14.06 -23.86 -5.78
N LEU A 95 -13.24 -24.63 -5.06
CA LEU A 95 -11.79 -24.51 -5.06
C LEU A 95 -11.20 -24.79 -6.45
N LEU A 96 -11.70 -25.81 -7.14
CA LEU A 96 -11.30 -26.14 -8.50
C LEU A 96 -11.66 -25.01 -9.48
N VAL A 97 -12.89 -24.48 -9.41
CA VAL A 97 -13.32 -23.36 -10.26
C VAL A 97 -12.44 -22.14 -10.02
N LEU A 98 -12.23 -21.74 -8.75
CA LEU A 98 -11.39 -20.60 -8.39
C LEU A 98 -9.94 -20.77 -8.86
N GLY A 99 -9.37 -21.98 -8.69
CA GLY A 99 -8.02 -22.30 -9.17
C GLY A 99 -7.89 -22.26 -10.70
N LEU A 100 -8.96 -22.61 -11.42
CA LEU A 100 -8.95 -22.66 -12.89
C LEU A 100 -9.12 -21.29 -13.56
N ILE A 101 -9.62 -20.26 -12.89
CA ILE A 101 -9.93 -18.96 -13.52
C ILE A 101 -8.71 -18.38 -14.25
N ALA A 102 -7.59 -18.20 -13.53
CA ALA A 102 -6.38 -17.61 -14.10
C ALA A 102 -5.78 -18.45 -15.26
N PRO A 103 -5.53 -19.76 -15.12
CA PRO A 103 -4.96 -20.54 -16.22
C PRO A 103 -5.89 -20.68 -17.43
N VAL A 104 -7.22 -20.77 -17.23
CA VAL A 104 -8.19 -20.79 -18.33
C VAL A 104 -8.21 -19.46 -19.07
N LEU A 105 -8.23 -18.34 -18.35
CA LEU A 105 -8.14 -17.01 -18.97
C LEU A 105 -6.79 -16.80 -19.69
N ALA A 106 -5.68 -17.32 -19.16
CA ALA A 106 -4.39 -17.30 -19.83
C ALA A 106 -4.44 -18.07 -21.15
N ALA A 107 -5.05 -19.26 -21.16
CA ALA A 107 -5.29 -20.03 -22.37
C ALA A 107 -6.15 -19.28 -23.40
N VAL A 108 -7.20 -18.60 -22.94
CA VAL A 108 -8.07 -17.78 -23.80
C VAL A 108 -7.30 -16.60 -24.41
N PHE A 109 -6.51 -15.86 -23.63
CA PHE A 109 -5.69 -14.76 -24.14
C PHE A 109 -4.61 -15.23 -25.10
N ALA A 110 -3.94 -16.34 -24.80
CA ALA A 110 -2.96 -16.94 -25.70
C ALA A 110 -3.59 -17.34 -27.04
N ARG A 111 -4.78 -17.95 -27.03
CA ARG A 111 -5.55 -18.29 -28.25
C ARG A 111 -6.01 -17.06 -29.02
N ARG A 112 -6.29 -15.95 -28.34
CA ARG A 112 -6.64 -14.66 -28.97
C ARG A 112 -5.44 -13.86 -29.46
N GLY A 113 -4.24 -14.45 -29.49
CA GLY A 113 -3.04 -13.77 -29.98
C GLY A 113 -2.48 -12.72 -29.01
N ARG A 114 -2.83 -12.79 -27.72
CA ARG A 114 -2.33 -11.88 -26.66
C ARG A 114 -1.44 -12.64 -25.66
N PRO A 115 -0.26 -13.13 -26.10
CA PRO A 115 0.60 -13.97 -25.27
C PRO A 115 1.19 -13.23 -24.07
N VAL A 116 1.38 -11.91 -24.16
CA VAL A 116 1.90 -11.07 -23.06
C VAL A 116 0.88 -11.01 -21.91
N VAL A 117 -0.39 -10.71 -22.22
CA VAL A 117 -1.47 -10.74 -21.22
C VAL A 117 -1.56 -12.12 -20.57
N ALA A 118 -1.48 -13.19 -21.38
CA ALA A 118 -1.57 -14.57 -20.90
C ALA A 118 -0.42 -14.94 -19.94
N ALA A 119 0.81 -14.57 -20.29
CA ALA A 119 1.99 -14.78 -19.43
C ALA A 119 1.88 -14.00 -18.11
N ALA A 120 1.54 -12.71 -18.19
CA ALA A 120 1.45 -11.85 -17.01
C ALA A 120 0.32 -12.29 -16.06
N LEU A 121 -0.79 -12.83 -16.59
CA LEU A 121 -1.89 -13.35 -15.79
C LEU A 121 -1.49 -14.47 -14.83
N LEU A 122 -0.48 -15.27 -15.19
CA LEU A 122 0.03 -16.36 -14.35
C LEU A 122 0.94 -15.86 -13.21
N VAL A 123 1.39 -14.60 -13.24
CA VAL A 123 2.26 -14.02 -12.20
C VAL A 123 1.54 -13.88 -10.86
N GLY A 124 0.27 -13.45 -10.87
CA GLY A 124 -0.52 -13.31 -9.64
C GLY A 124 -0.63 -14.60 -8.84
N PRO A 125 -1.13 -15.71 -9.44
CA PRO A 125 -1.16 -17.01 -8.78
C PRO A 125 0.20 -17.49 -8.29
N ALA A 126 1.26 -17.28 -9.09
CA ALA A 126 2.62 -17.66 -8.71
C ALA A 126 3.15 -16.84 -7.52
N ALA A 127 2.84 -15.54 -7.44
CA ALA A 127 3.22 -14.69 -6.31
C ALA A 127 2.52 -15.11 -5.01
N PHE A 128 1.30 -15.63 -5.10
CA PHE A 128 0.51 -16.09 -3.94
C PHE A 128 0.87 -17.51 -3.49
N ALA A 129 1.40 -18.35 -4.40
CA ALA A 129 1.67 -19.75 -4.13
C ALA A 129 2.55 -20.01 -2.89
N PRO A 130 3.65 -19.28 -2.63
CA PRO A 130 4.46 -19.49 -1.42
C PRO A 130 3.70 -19.20 -0.13
N GLY A 131 2.91 -18.12 -0.11
CA GLY A 131 2.12 -17.76 1.07
C GLY A 131 0.99 -18.74 1.34
N ARG A 132 0.31 -19.21 0.27
CA ARG A 132 -0.71 -20.26 0.36
C ARG A 132 -0.13 -21.59 0.81
N LEU A 133 1.03 -21.98 0.26
CA LEU A 133 1.74 -23.18 0.70
C LEU A 133 2.14 -23.06 2.19
N GLY A 134 2.62 -21.90 2.62
CA GLY A 134 2.95 -21.65 4.03
C GLY A 134 1.75 -21.81 4.96
N GLN A 135 0.58 -21.30 4.56
CA GLN A 135 -0.68 -21.53 5.28
C GLN A 135 -1.05 -23.02 5.29
N ASP A 136 -0.90 -23.72 4.17
CA ASP A 136 -1.27 -25.14 4.04
C ASP A 136 -0.27 -26.10 4.73
N VAL A 137 0.96 -25.64 5.06
CA VAL A 137 1.88 -26.38 5.95
C VAL A 137 1.25 -26.57 7.33
N GLN A 138 0.29 -25.73 7.73
CA GLN A 138 -0.44 -25.93 8.99
C GLN A 138 -1.10 -27.31 9.07
N PHE A 139 -1.62 -27.85 7.96
CA PHE A 139 -2.20 -29.20 7.96
C PHE A 139 -1.20 -30.31 8.27
N ALA A 140 0.09 -30.07 8.01
CA ALA A 140 1.15 -31.02 8.34
C ALA A 140 1.72 -30.82 9.75
N ALA A 141 1.65 -29.59 10.27
CA ALA A 141 2.13 -29.26 11.61
C ALA A 141 1.08 -29.60 12.68
N ASP A 142 -0.13 -29.08 12.51
CA ASP A 142 -1.29 -29.35 13.36
C ASP A 142 -2.58 -29.00 12.58
N ALA A 143 -3.18 -30.02 11.98
CA ALA A 143 -4.39 -29.86 11.18
C ALA A 143 -5.60 -29.36 11.98
N GLY A 144 -5.64 -29.57 13.31
CA GLY A 144 -6.73 -29.12 14.16
C GLY A 144 -6.80 -27.60 14.30
N MET A 145 -5.67 -26.92 14.14
CA MET A 145 -5.55 -25.46 14.23
C MET A 145 -5.70 -24.76 12.86
N ALA A 146 -6.01 -25.51 11.79
CA ALA A 146 -6.21 -24.92 10.47
C ALA A 146 -7.60 -24.28 10.34
N ALA A 147 -7.66 -22.94 10.26
CA ALA A 147 -8.88 -22.15 10.09
C ALA A 147 -9.46 -22.23 8.65
N ARG A 148 -9.62 -23.44 8.09
CA ARG A 148 -10.03 -23.70 6.69
C ARG A 148 -11.09 -24.79 6.61
N PRO A 149 -12.34 -24.50 7.05
CA PRO A 149 -13.41 -25.49 7.07
C PRO A 149 -13.79 -26.01 5.67
N GLU A 150 -13.46 -25.26 4.60
CA GLU A 150 -13.59 -25.72 3.22
C GLU A 150 -12.63 -26.87 2.85
N LEU A 151 -11.59 -27.10 3.65
CA LEU A 151 -10.57 -28.13 3.44
C LEU A 151 -10.65 -29.25 4.47
N LEU A 152 -10.82 -28.91 5.76
CA LEU A 152 -10.84 -29.85 6.86
C LEU A 152 -11.58 -29.23 8.06
N ARG A 153 -12.41 -30.02 8.76
CA ARG A 153 -12.98 -29.64 10.06
C ARG A 153 -12.67 -30.72 11.08
N ALA A 154 -11.75 -30.44 11.99
CA ALA A 154 -11.44 -31.35 13.08
C ALA A 154 -12.64 -31.49 14.03
N THR A 155 -12.86 -32.71 14.53
CA THR A 155 -13.89 -33.01 15.54
C THR A 155 -13.32 -33.79 16.72
N SER A 156 -12.00 -33.92 16.78
CA SER A 156 -11.27 -34.69 17.80
C SER A 156 -9.89 -34.10 18.02
N LEU A 157 -9.33 -34.29 19.21
CA LEU A 157 -7.96 -33.89 19.58
C LEU A 157 -6.91 -34.96 19.20
N LEU A 158 -7.21 -35.81 18.22
CA LEU A 158 -6.25 -36.80 17.73
C LEU A 158 -5.13 -36.09 16.96
N ASN A 159 -3.92 -36.63 17.03
CA ASN A 159 -2.84 -36.20 16.17
C ASN A 159 -3.12 -36.65 14.73
N PHE A 160 -2.93 -35.73 13.78
CA PHE A 160 -3.14 -35.95 12.36
C PHE A 160 -1.80 -35.94 11.63
N GLU A 161 -1.53 -36.97 10.84
CA GLU A 161 -0.38 -36.99 9.93
C GLU A 161 -0.80 -36.49 8.53
N PRO A 162 0.12 -35.92 7.72
CA PRO A 162 -0.19 -35.49 6.36
C PRO A 162 -0.65 -36.68 5.49
N GLY A 163 -1.86 -36.56 4.93
CA GLY A 163 -2.42 -37.51 3.96
C GLY A 163 -1.94 -37.25 2.52
N LEU A 164 -2.36 -38.12 1.59
CA LEU A 164 -2.01 -37.98 0.16
C LEU A 164 -2.51 -36.64 -0.42
N GLY A 165 -3.69 -36.18 0.00
CA GLY A 165 -4.27 -34.92 -0.45
C GLY A 165 -3.41 -33.70 -0.12
N TRP A 166 -2.70 -33.72 1.01
CA TRP A 166 -1.79 -32.63 1.39
C TRP A 166 -0.59 -32.54 0.42
N TRP A 167 -0.01 -33.68 0.05
CA TRP A 167 1.09 -33.71 -0.93
C TRP A 167 0.66 -33.21 -2.31
N LEU A 168 -0.57 -33.53 -2.74
CA LEU A 168 -1.12 -33.00 -3.99
C LEU A 168 -1.36 -31.49 -3.90
N LEU A 169 -1.89 -30.99 -2.78
CA LEU A 169 -2.07 -29.56 -2.54
C LEU A 169 -0.73 -28.82 -2.61
N ALA A 170 0.31 -29.34 -1.94
CA ALA A 170 1.65 -28.78 -1.95
C ALA A 170 2.28 -28.80 -3.36
N ALA A 171 2.20 -29.94 -4.07
CA ALA A 171 2.66 -30.05 -5.44
C ALA A 171 1.92 -29.07 -6.38
N GLY A 172 0.62 -28.88 -6.16
CA GLY A 172 -0.18 -27.93 -6.93
C GLY A 172 0.31 -26.49 -6.82
N HIS A 173 0.63 -26.01 -5.61
CA HIS A 173 1.23 -24.68 -5.40
C HIS A 173 2.60 -24.55 -6.05
N LEU A 174 3.45 -25.58 -5.96
CA LEU A 174 4.77 -25.59 -6.61
C LEU A 174 4.64 -25.52 -8.14
N LEU A 175 3.69 -26.24 -8.74
CA LEU A 175 3.44 -26.18 -10.19
C LEU A 175 2.95 -24.80 -10.64
N VAL A 176 2.08 -24.16 -9.86
CA VAL A 176 1.61 -22.78 -10.14
C VAL A 176 2.76 -21.78 -10.05
N LEU A 177 3.64 -21.92 -9.07
CA LEU A 177 4.84 -21.09 -8.93
C LEU A 177 5.76 -21.23 -10.16
N VAL A 178 6.07 -22.47 -10.54
CA VAL A 178 6.90 -22.77 -11.72
C VAL A 178 6.24 -22.26 -13.01
N ALA A 179 4.91 -22.38 -13.12
CA ALA A 179 4.17 -21.89 -14.27
C ALA A 179 4.28 -20.37 -14.44
N GLY A 180 4.15 -19.59 -13.37
CA GLY A 180 4.31 -18.13 -13.44
C GLY A 180 5.73 -17.71 -13.84
N VAL A 181 6.75 -18.36 -13.27
CA VAL A 181 8.16 -18.12 -13.62
C VAL A 181 8.42 -18.47 -15.09
N LEU A 182 7.96 -19.63 -15.56
CA LEU A 182 8.12 -20.05 -16.96
C LEU A 182 7.34 -19.15 -17.93
N GLY A 183 6.18 -18.64 -17.52
CA GLY A 183 5.33 -17.78 -18.32
C GLY A 183 5.99 -16.43 -18.63
N THR A 184 6.69 -15.85 -17.66
CA THR A 184 7.36 -14.55 -17.81
C THR A 184 8.85 -14.64 -18.14
N TRP A 185 9.43 -15.84 -18.16
CA TRP A 185 10.85 -15.99 -18.45
C TRP A 185 11.20 -15.45 -19.84
N GLY A 186 12.05 -14.42 -19.87
CA GLY A 186 12.53 -13.80 -21.10
C GLY A 186 11.56 -12.82 -21.75
N THR A 187 10.47 -12.42 -21.07
CA THR A 187 9.70 -11.24 -21.47
C THR A 187 10.55 -9.99 -21.21
N ARG A 188 10.96 -9.29 -22.26
CA ARG A 188 11.56 -7.96 -22.15
C ARG A 188 10.47 -6.91 -22.34
N GLU A 189 10.46 -5.92 -21.46
CA GLU A 189 9.65 -4.72 -21.67
C GLU A 189 10.11 -4.02 -22.95
N SER A 190 9.20 -3.80 -23.88
CA SER A 190 9.44 -2.95 -25.03
C SER A 190 9.27 -1.50 -24.54
N GLY A 191 10.37 -0.90 -24.08
CA GLY A 191 10.41 0.37 -23.34
C GLY A 191 10.01 1.63 -24.11
N ALA A 192 8.91 1.61 -24.86
CA ALA A 192 8.37 2.77 -25.57
C ALA A 192 7.14 3.40 -24.87
N GLY A 193 6.67 2.82 -23.75
CA GLY A 193 5.48 3.29 -23.02
C GLY A 193 5.81 4.36 -21.97
N SER A 194 4.92 5.36 -21.83
CA SER A 194 5.00 6.33 -20.74
C SER A 194 4.69 5.65 -19.39
N HIS A 195 5.42 6.03 -18.33
CA HIS A 195 5.14 5.55 -16.98
C HIS A 195 3.75 6.04 -16.53
N ARG A 196 2.96 5.14 -15.91
CA ARG A 196 1.60 5.45 -15.43
C ARG A 196 1.59 5.47 -13.91
N GLN A 197 2.17 6.50 -13.28
CA GLN A 197 2.34 6.50 -11.82
C GLN A 197 0.99 6.53 -11.10
N GLY A 198 -0.04 7.15 -11.68
CA GLY A 198 -1.42 7.06 -11.14
C GLY A 198 -1.97 5.63 -11.07
N LEU A 199 -1.72 4.79 -12.08
CA LEU A 199 -2.10 3.37 -12.08
C LEU A 199 -1.30 2.61 -11.01
N LEU A 200 0.01 2.83 -10.95
CA LEU A 200 0.91 2.24 -9.96
C LEU A 200 0.44 2.56 -8.53
N ALA A 201 0.18 3.84 -8.24
CA ALA A 201 -0.26 4.26 -6.93
C ALA A 201 -1.61 3.66 -6.54
N MET A 202 -2.60 3.64 -7.46
CA MET A 202 -3.88 2.98 -7.21
C MET A 202 -3.73 1.47 -6.98
N ALA A 203 -2.87 0.81 -7.75
CA ALA A 203 -2.63 -0.63 -7.62
C ALA A 203 -1.92 -0.96 -6.30
N LEU A 204 -0.97 -0.12 -5.86
CA LEU A 204 -0.35 -0.23 -4.54
C LEU A 204 -1.37 -0.03 -3.42
N CYS A 205 -2.24 0.97 -3.51
CA CYS A 205 -3.30 1.18 -2.51
C CYS A 205 -4.26 -0.02 -2.43
N ALA A 206 -4.70 -0.54 -3.58
CA ALA A 206 -5.52 -1.75 -3.63
C ALA A 206 -4.75 -2.98 -3.10
N GLY A 207 -3.45 -3.07 -3.38
CA GLY A 207 -2.58 -4.13 -2.89
C GLY A 207 -2.38 -4.10 -1.37
N VAL A 208 -2.22 -2.91 -0.77
CA VAL A 208 -2.16 -2.72 0.69
C VAL A 208 -3.49 -3.10 1.33
N LEU A 209 -4.63 -2.74 0.72
CA LEU A 209 -5.94 -3.19 1.19
C LEU A 209 -6.04 -4.72 1.16
N GLY A 210 -5.53 -5.37 0.11
CA GLY A 210 -5.43 -6.83 0.02
C GLY A 210 -4.47 -7.44 1.05
N ALA A 211 -3.37 -6.75 1.39
CA ALA A 211 -2.44 -7.16 2.44
C ALA A 211 -3.11 -7.14 3.83
N VAL A 212 -3.86 -6.08 4.14
CA VAL A 212 -4.65 -6.01 5.37
C VAL A 212 -5.68 -7.14 5.42
N ALA A 213 -6.37 -7.39 4.30
CA ALA A 213 -7.38 -8.44 4.20
C ALA A 213 -6.85 -9.84 4.53
N VAL A 214 -5.64 -10.19 4.07
CA VAL A 214 -5.04 -11.52 4.33
C VAL A 214 -4.44 -11.66 5.73
N LEU A 215 -4.24 -10.57 6.47
CA LEU A 215 -3.77 -10.59 7.86
C LEU A 215 -4.92 -10.66 8.87
N MET A 216 -6.11 -10.21 8.48
CA MET A 216 -7.30 -10.31 9.32
C MET A 216 -7.84 -11.73 9.38
N ALA A 217 -8.59 -12.03 10.45
CA ALA A 217 -9.25 -13.32 10.61
C ALA A 217 -10.20 -13.63 9.42
N PRO A 218 -10.24 -14.89 8.94
CA PRO A 218 -11.07 -15.27 7.81
C PRO A 218 -12.58 -15.32 8.15
N PHE A 219 -12.92 -15.60 9.41
CA PHE A 219 -14.27 -15.60 9.97
C PHE A 219 -14.16 -15.47 11.50
N SER A 220 -15.28 -15.37 12.21
CA SER A 220 -15.33 -15.53 13.68
C SER A 220 -16.06 -16.84 14.00
N SER A 221 -15.61 -17.56 15.03
CA SER A 221 -16.07 -18.90 15.37
C SER A 221 -16.26 -19.05 16.86
N ASP A 222 -17.39 -19.64 17.26
CA ASP A 222 -17.64 -20.09 18.64
C ASP A 222 -17.27 -21.58 18.84
N ASP A 223 -16.84 -22.28 17.78
CA ASP A 223 -16.43 -23.69 17.83
C ASP A 223 -14.96 -23.80 18.27
N PRO A 224 -14.66 -24.45 19.41
CA PRO A 224 -13.29 -24.63 19.89
C PRO A 224 -12.43 -25.50 18.96
N TYR A 225 -13.04 -26.29 18.06
CA TYR A 225 -12.32 -27.08 17.06
C TYR A 225 -12.09 -26.33 15.74
N LEU A 226 -12.51 -25.08 15.65
CA LEU A 226 -12.30 -24.23 14.49
C LEU A 226 -11.86 -22.83 14.93
N PRO A 227 -10.65 -22.70 15.52
CA PRO A 227 -10.14 -21.41 15.97
C PRO A 227 -9.92 -20.50 14.77
N ALA A 228 -10.56 -19.33 14.79
CA ALA A 228 -10.55 -18.37 13.69
C ALA A 228 -9.78 -17.11 14.09
N GLU A 229 -8.48 -17.29 14.28
CA GLU A 229 -7.59 -16.23 14.77
C GLU A 229 -7.12 -15.33 13.62
N THR A 230 -6.64 -14.13 13.99
CA THR A 230 -5.91 -13.29 13.03
C THR A 230 -4.59 -13.95 12.67
N ALA A 231 -3.97 -13.54 11.57
CA ALA A 231 -2.68 -14.11 11.17
C ALA A 231 -1.59 -13.94 12.23
N LEU A 232 -1.72 -12.93 13.10
CA LEU A 232 -0.73 -12.55 14.11
C LEU A 232 -0.85 -13.37 15.39
N ASP A 233 -2.09 -13.73 15.73
CA ASP A 233 -2.38 -14.55 16.90
C ASP A 233 -2.31 -16.05 16.56
N GLY A 234 -2.41 -16.38 15.26
CA GLY A 234 -2.42 -17.75 14.76
C GLY A 234 -1.07 -18.48 14.81
N PRO A 235 -1.10 -19.81 14.53
CA PRO A 235 0.10 -20.65 14.50
C PRO A 235 1.19 -20.13 13.54
N LEU A 236 2.46 -20.43 13.86
CA LEU A 236 3.62 -19.94 13.11
C LEU A 236 3.54 -20.19 11.58
N PRO A 237 3.10 -21.37 11.07
CA PRO A 237 2.93 -21.57 9.62
C PRO A 237 1.92 -20.61 9.00
N VAL A 238 0.80 -20.36 9.69
CA VAL A 238 -0.25 -19.43 9.26
C VAL A 238 0.27 -18.00 9.25
N LEU A 239 1.00 -17.58 10.29
CA LEU A 239 1.65 -16.28 10.36
C LEU A 239 2.63 -16.08 9.20
N ILE A 240 3.54 -17.03 8.97
CA ILE A 240 4.53 -16.95 7.87
C ILE A 240 3.82 -16.89 6.52
N GLY A 241 2.85 -17.77 6.28
CA GLY A 241 2.10 -17.81 5.03
C GLY A 241 1.33 -16.51 4.77
N SER A 242 0.67 -15.97 5.80
CA SER A 242 -0.09 -14.71 5.70
C SER A 242 0.81 -13.50 5.55
N ALA A 243 1.98 -13.47 6.22
CA ALA A 243 2.99 -12.43 6.03
C ALA A 243 3.57 -12.45 4.61
N LEU A 244 3.85 -13.63 4.05
CA LEU A 244 4.26 -13.78 2.67
C LEU A 244 3.18 -13.27 1.70
N LEU A 245 1.90 -13.57 1.94
CA LEU A 245 0.80 -13.00 1.15
C LEU A 245 0.72 -11.47 1.30
N ALA A 246 0.81 -10.95 2.52
CA ALA A 246 0.72 -9.52 2.81
C ALA A 246 1.82 -8.71 2.12
N VAL A 247 3.00 -9.30 1.90
CA VAL A 247 4.07 -8.70 1.09
C VAL A 247 3.81 -8.93 -0.40
N ALA A 248 3.43 -10.14 -0.80
CA ALA A 248 3.26 -10.51 -2.20
C ALA A 248 2.17 -9.68 -2.90
N VAL A 249 1.04 -9.40 -2.25
CA VAL A 249 -0.09 -8.67 -2.86
C VAL A 249 0.32 -7.26 -3.34
N PRO A 250 0.82 -6.35 -2.48
CA PRO A 250 1.22 -5.01 -2.89
C PRO A 250 2.45 -5.03 -3.79
N CYS A 251 3.43 -5.91 -3.55
CA CYS A 251 4.61 -6.00 -4.41
C CYS A 251 4.25 -6.44 -5.83
N ALA A 252 3.42 -7.48 -5.98
CA ALA A 252 2.97 -7.93 -7.30
C ALA A 252 2.10 -6.89 -7.99
N ALA A 253 1.12 -6.30 -7.28
CA ALA A 253 0.26 -5.25 -7.84
C ALA A 253 1.09 -4.04 -8.31
N GLY A 254 2.05 -3.60 -7.50
CA GLY A 254 2.94 -2.48 -7.82
C GLY A 254 3.87 -2.78 -9.00
N LEU A 255 4.61 -3.90 -8.96
CA LEU A 255 5.51 -4.29 -10.04
C LEU A 255 4.79 -4.44 -11.38
N LEU A 256 3.59 -5.05 -11.38
CA LEU A 256 2.81 -5.25 -12.59
C LEU A 256 2.20 -3.95 -13.11
N ALA A 257 1.69 -3.08 -12.23
CA ALA A 257 1.15 -1.78 -12.63
C ALA A 257 2.23 -0.80 -13.09
N GLY A 258 3.48 -0.96 -12.62
CA GLY A 258 4.63 -0.16 -13.02
C GLY A 258 5.18 -0.51 -14.40
N SER A 259 4.75 -1.61 -15.01
CA SER A 259 5.25 -2.03 -16.33
C SER A 259 4.87 -1.03 -17.42
N THR A 260 5.82 -0.77 -18.32
CA THR A 260 5.59 0.09 -19.50
C THR A 260 4.70 -0.58 -20.55
N ASP A 261 4.55 -1.91 -20.49
CA ASP A 261 3.66 -2.68 -21.38
C ASP A 261 2.24 -2.79 -20.78
N ALA A 262 1.29 -2.14 -21.46
CA ALA A 262 -0.12 -2.12 -21.08
C ALA A 262 -0.77 -3.51 -21.04
N GLU A 263 -0.34 -4.44 -21.91
CA GLU A 263 -0.83 -5.81 -21.92
C GLU A 263 -0.30 -6.60 -20.72
N PHE A 264 0.98 -6.40 -20.39
CA PHE A 264 1.61 -7.03 -19.24
C PHE A 264 0.97 -6.54 -17.93
N ALA A 265 0.81 -5.23 -17.77
CA ALA A 265 0.14 -4.64 -16.61
C ALA A 265 -1.30 -5.14 -16.47
N ARG A 266 -2.07 -5.18 -17.56
CA ARG A 266 -3.44 -5.72 -17.57
C ARG A 266 -3.47 -7.17 -17.11
N GLY A 267 -2.66 -8.03 -17.73
CA GLY A 267 -2.63 -9.45 -17.41
C GLY A 267 -2.24 -9.67 -15.95
N GLY A 268 -1.16 -9.02 -15.51
CA GLY A 268 -0.67 -9.11 -14.14
C GLY A 268 -1.72 -8.72 -13.09
N LEU A 269 -2.36 -7.55 -13.26
CA LEU A 269 -3.38 -7.07 -12.33
C LEU A 269 -4.61 -7.97 -12.28
N LEU A 270 -5.05 -8.53 -13.42
CA LEU A 270 -6.10 -9.54 -13.43
C LEU A 270 -5.67 -10.79 -12.64
N GLY A 271 -4.42 -11.21 -12.79
CA GLY A 271 -3.86 -12.38 -12.09
C GLY A 271 -3.92 -12.19 -10.58
N VAL A 272 -3.41 -11.06 -10.08
CA VAL A 272 -3.45 -10.72 -8.64
C VAL A 272 -4.88 -10.64 -8.12
N ALA A 273 -5.79 -10.02 -8.89
CA ALA A 273 -7.19 -9.91 -8.49
C ALA A 273 -7.87 -11.28 -8.35
N PHE A 274 -7.69 -12.18 -9.30
CA PHE A 274 -8.27 -13.53 -9.22
C PHE A 274 -7.62 -14.38 -8.12
N SER A 275 -6.34 -14.18 -7.82
CA SER A 275 -5.70 -14.80 -6.66
C SER A 275 -6.29 -14.32 -5.34
N LEU A 276 -6.56 -13.02 -5.19
CA LEU A 276 -7.28 -12.50 -4.02
C LEU A 276 -8.69 -13.07 -3.91
N ILE A 277 -9.45 -13.13 -5.01
CA ILE A 277 -10.78 -13.77 -5.03
C ILE A 277 -10.67 -15.23 -4.57
N ALA A 278 -9.68 -15.98 -5.06
CA ALA A 278 -9.48 -17.38 -4.69
C ALA A 278 -9.12 -17.56 -3.19
N VAL A 279 -8.52 -16.55 -2.55
CA VAL A 279 -8.23 -16.55 -1.11
C VAL A 279 -9.46 -16.12 -0.28
N SER A 280 -10.20 -15.12 -0.75
CA SER A 280 -11.28 -14.48 0.03
C SER A 280 -12.65 -15.14 -0.12
N VAL A 281 -12.95 -15.80 -1.24
CA VAL A 281 -14.27 -16.42 -1.44
C VAL A 281 -14.52 -17.64 -0.54
N PRO A 282 -13.58 -18.58 -0.34
CA PRO A 282 -13.88 -19.79 0.44
C PRO A 282 -14.35 -19.52 1.88
N PRO A 283 -13.72 -18.62 2.67
CA PRO A 283 -14.23 -18.26 4.00
C PRO A 283 -15.65 -17.69 3.99
N LEU A 284 -16.01 -16.86 2.99
CA LEU A 284 -17.36 -16.30 2.87
C LEU A 284 -18.41 -17.37 2.57
N VAL A 285 -18.06 -18.35 1.73
CA VAL A 285 -18.94 -19.50 1.46
C VAL A 285 -19.09 -20.36 2.71
N SER A 286 -18.02 -20.53 3.49
CA SER A 286 -18.08 -21.24 4.76
C SER A 286 -19.10 -20.60 5.71
N VAL A 287 -19.11 -19.27 5.84
CA VAL A 287 -20.09 -18.54 6.68
C VAL A 287 -21.53 -18.72 6.20
N LEU A 288 -21.75 -18.89 4.89
CA LEU A 288 -23.09 -19.13 4.35
C LEU A 288 -23.59 -20.57 4.58
N VAL A 289 -22.68 -21.51 4.83
CA VAL A 289 -22.98 -22.94 4.94
C VAL A 289 -22.98 -23.42 6.40
N LEU A 290 -22.20 -22.78 7.26
CA LEU A 290 -21.99 -23.20 8.64
C LEU A 290 -22.60 -22.18 9.61
N ASP A 291 -23.59 -22.62 10.38
CA ASP A 291 -24.29 -21.77 11.35
C ASP A 291 -23.43 -21.37 12.57
N VAL A 292 -22.26 -21.99 12.74
CA VAL A 292 -21.37 -21.82 13.91
C VAL A 292 -20.31 -20.73 13.68
N ILE A 293 -20.22 -20.21 12.46
CA ILE A 293 -19.25 -19.17 12.11
C ILE A 293 -19.93 -17.94 11.53
N THR A 294 -19.34 -16.77 11.79
CA THR A 294 -19.90 -15.47 11.42
C THR A 294 -18.92 -14.67 10.54
N PHE A 295 -19.44 -13.64 9.88
CA PHE A 295 -18.66 -12.81 8.96
C PHE A 295 -17.54 -12.06 9.69
N ALA A 296 -16.33 -12.15 9.13
CA ALA A 296 -15.23 -11.26 9.45
C ALA A 296 -14.96 -10.28 8.30
N TRP A 297 -14.30 -9.16 8.64
CA TRP A 297 -13.98 -8.11 7.66
C TRP A 297 -12.89 -8.51 6.66
N GLY A 298 -11.99 -9.44 7.02
CA GLY A 298 -10.84 -9.83 6.19
C GLY A 298 -11.22 -10.21 4.76
N PRO A 299 -12.06 -11.24 4.54
CA PRO A 299 -12.49 -11.62 3.20
C PRO A 299 -13.23 -10.53 2.41
N LEU A 300 -14.03 -9.69 3.09
CA LEU A 300 -14.75 -8.59 2.44
C LEU A 300 -13.79 -7.52 1.91
N LEU A 301 -12.78 -7.15 2.70
CA LEU A 301 -11.71 -6.24 2.27
C LEU A 301 -10.90 -6.84 1.11
N GLY A 302 -10.67 -8.16 1.13
CA GLY A 302 -9.97 -8.87 0.05
C GLY A 302 -10.74 -8.84 -1.27
N LEU A 303 -12.06 -9.03 -1.22
CA LEU A 303 -12.92 -8.87 -2.40
C LEU A 303 -12.98 -7.42 -2.89
N LEU A 304 -13.00 -6.44 -1.99
CA LEU A 304 -12.94 -5.01 -2.35
C LEU A 304 -11.62 -4.66 -3.05
N ALA A 305 -10.49 -5.15 -2.53
CA ALA A 305 -9.17 -5.01 -3.15
C ALA A 305 -9.12 -5.68 -4.53
N ALA A 306 -9.66 -6.90 -4.65
CA ALA A 306 -9.74 -7.60 -5.93
C ALA A 306 -10.60 -6.84 -6.95
N ALA A 307 -11.75 -6.32 -6.55
CA ALA A 307 -12.62 -5.52 -7.41
C ALA A 307 -11.91 -4.25 -7.90
N ALA A 308 -11.17 -3.55 -7.02
CA ALA A 308 -10.36 -2.41 -7.40
C ALA A 308 -9.29 -2.79 -8.44
N LEU A 309 -8.55 -3.89 -8.22
CA LEU A 309 -7.54 -4.39 -9.16
C LEU A 309 -8.14 -4.82 -10.51
N LEU A 310 -9.33 -5.42 -10.54
CA LEU A 310 -10.05 -5.73 -11.79
C LEU A 310 -10.36 -4.46 -12.58
N VAL A 311 -10.86 -3.41 -11.91
CA VAL A 311 -11.14 -2.12 -12.55
C VAL A 311 -9.85 -1.49 -13.11
N LEU A 312 -8.76 -1.53 -12.34
CA LEU A 312 -7.45 -1.03 -12.76
C LEU A 312 -6.88 -1.83 -13.93
N ALA A 313 -7.05 -3.14 -13.95
CA ALA A 313 -6.61 -3.99 -15.06
C ALA A 313 -7.34 -3.65 -16.38
N VAL A 314 -8.65 -3.40 -16.30
CA VAL A 314 -9.44 -2.96 -17.46
C VAL A 314 -8.95 -1.60 -17.96
N ARG A 315 -8.65 -0.65 -17.07
CA ARG A 315 -8.07 0.66 -17.43
C ARG A 315 -6.69 0.53 -18.06
N ALA A 316 -5.81 -0.29 -17.48
CA ALA A 316 -4.48 -0.55 -18.02
C ALA A 316 -4.53 -1.01 -19.49
N GLY A 317 -5.52 -1.84 -19.83
CA GLY A 317 -5.72 -2.37 -21.17
C GLY A 317 -6.37 -1.46 -22.20
N ARG A 318 -6.79 -0.24 -21.85
CA ARG A 318 -7.54 0.66 -22.75
C ARG A 318 -6.67 1.63 -23.56
N GLY A 319 -5.37 1.75 -23.25
CA GLY A 319 -4.43 2.58 -24.02
C GLY A 319 -4.98 3.96 -24.34
N GLU A 320 -4.95 4.88 -23.38
CA GLU A 320 -5.50 6.21 -23.63
C GLU A 320 -4.70 6.94 -24.73
N PRO A 321 -5.39 7.55 -25.72
CA PRO A 321 -4.72 8.36 -26.73
C PRO A 321 -4.04 9.56 -26.06
N ALA A 322 -2.83 9.87 -26.50
CA ALA A 322 -2.10 11.07 -26.09
C ALA A 322 -2.78 12.30 -26.70
N GLU A 323 -3.85 12.78 -26.07
CA GLU A 323 -4.55 14.02 -26.42
C GLU A 323 -4.30 15.03 -25.30
N ASP A 324 -3.92 16.28 -25.62
CA ASP A 324 -3.53 17.39 -24.70
C ASP A 324 -3.94 17.17 -23.23
N VAL A 325 -3.11 16.40 -22.51
CA VAL A 325 -3.46 15.84 -21.18
C VAL A 325 -3.23 16.89 -20.08
N ASP A 326 -2.43 17.92 -20.36
CA ASP A 326 -2.02 18.92 -19.37
C ASP A 326 -3.20 19.72 -18.80
N ASP A 327 -4.17 20.11 -19.63
CA ASP A 327 -5.35 20.87 -19.17
C ASP A 327 -6.35 20.01 -18.37
N LEU A 328 -6.43 18.69 -18.64
CA LEU A 328 -7.32 17.76 -17.92
C LEU A 328 -6.74 17.26 -16.59
N ARG A 329 -5.42 17.31 -16.41
CA ARG A 329 -4.72 16.91 -15.18
C ARG A 329 -4.94 17.88 -14.03
N LEU A 330 -4.98 19.18 -14.32
CA LEU A 330 -5.13 20.22 -13.30
C LEU A 330 -6.47 20.12 -12.52
N PRO A 331 -7.64 19.92 -13.17
CA PRO A 331 -8.90 19.69 -12.47
C PRO A 331 -8.91 18.41 -11.62
N ALA A 332 -8.30 17.32 -12.11
CA ALA A 332 -8.26 16.04 -11.41
C ALA A 332 -7.37 16.11 -10.15
N LEU A 333 -6.17 16.70 -10.28
CA LEU A 333 -5.28 16.94 -9.14
C LEU A 333 -5.94 17.82 -8.08
N THR A 334 -6.58 18.92 -8.50
CA THR A 334 -7.30 19.81 -7.59
C THR A 334 -8.38 19.05 -6.82
N ARG A 335 -9.18 18.21 -7.50
CA ARG A 335 -10.21 17.37 -6.86
C ARG A 335 -9.61 16.37 -5.86
N LEU A 336 -8.50 15.71 -6.20
CA LEU A 336 -7.83 14.78 -5.30
C LEU A 336 -7.31 15.48 -4.04
N LEU A 337 -6.71 16.67 -4.19
CA LEU A 337 -6.24 17.49 -3.07
C LEU A 337 -7.41 17.94 -2.18
N THR A 338 -8.52 18.41 -2.78
CA THR A 338 -9.72 18.80 -2.04
C THR A 338 -10.31 17.61 -1.29
N LEU A 339 -10.48 16.46 -1.94
CA LEU A 339 -11.01 15.26 -1.30
C LEU A 339 -10.10 14.78 -0.17
N ALA A 340 -8.77 14.73 -0.37
CA ALA A 340 -7.81 14.40 0.68
C ALA A 340 -7.94 15.36 1.87
N GLY A 341 -8.05 16.66 1.63
CA GLY A 341 -8.29 17.67 2.65
C GLY A 341 -9.60 17.49 3.40
N VAL A 342 -10.70 17.20 2.70
CA VAL A 342 -12.02 16.92 3.31
C VAL A 342 -11.97 15.67 4.19
N PHE A 343 -11.41 14.56 3.69
CA PHE A 343 -11.29 13.33 4.47
C PHE A 343 -10.38 13.51 5.68
N ALA A 344 -9.27 14.26 5.56
CA ALA A 344 -8.41 14.61 6.69
C ALA A 344 -9.16 15.47 7.73
N LEU A 345 -9.92 16.47 7.28
CA LEU A 345 -10.72 17.31 8.15
C LEU A 345 -11.79 16.52 8.90
N LEU A 346 -12.52 15.64 8.19
CA LEU A 346 -13.52 14.76 8.80
C LEU A 346 -12.87 13.77 9.77
N ALA A 347 -11.76 13.14 9.39
CA ALA A 347 -11.01 12.25 10.28
C ALA A 347 -10.59 12.98 11.56
N GLY A 348 -10.05 14.19 11.45
CA GLY A 348 -9.64 15.00 12.59
C GLY A 348 -10.81 15.41 13.48
N ALA A 349 -11.93 15.85 12.88
CA ALA A 349 -13.14 16.22 13.62
C ALA A 349 -13.74 15.02 14.38
N VAL A 350 -13.77 13.85 13.74
CA VAL A 350 -14.23 12.59 14.36
C VAL A 350 -13.25 12.12 15.45
N ALA A 351 -11.94 12.31 15.30
CA ALA A 351 -10.96 12.03 16.37
C ALA A 351 -11.16 12.94 17.59
N VAL A 352 -11.46 14.22 17.37
CA VAL A 352 -11.80 15.15 18.47
C VAL A 352 -13.11 14.71 19.14
N LEU A 353 -14.13 14.32 18.37
CA LEU A 353 -15.37 13.78 18.91
C LEU A 353 -15.11 12.50 19.73
N ALA A 354 -14.27 11.59 19.22
CA ALA A 354 -13.87 10.39 19.94
C ALA A 354 -13.22 10.76 21.28
N ALA A 355 -12.24 11.67 21.28
CA ALA A 355 -11.55 12.13 22.48
C ALA A 355 -12.47 12.72 23.57
N LEU A 356 -13.66 13.20 23.18
CA LEU A 356 -14.63 13.85 24.06
C LEU A 356 -15.81 12.95 24.43
N THR A 357 -15.86 11.72 23.92
CA THR A 357 -17.00 10.79 24.12
C THR A 357 -16.56 9.50 24.81
N PRO A 358 -17.45 8.86 25.59
CA PRO A 358 -17.10 7.65 26.30
C PRO A 358 -16.74 6.50 25.38
N HIS A 359 -15.62 5.85 25.67
CA HIS A 359 -15.10 4.72 24.85
C HIS A 359 -15.62 3.36 25.31
N VAL A 360 -15.92 3.21 26.61
CA VAL A 360 -16.42 1.96 27.19
C VAL A 360 -17.73 2.27 27.90
N ALA A 361 -18.75 1.44 27.67
CA ALA A 361 -19.98 1.44 28.45
C ALA A 361 -19.94 0.25 29.41
N MET A 362 -19.90 0.52 30.72
CA MET A 362 -19.89 -0.52 31.75
C MET A 362 -21.32 -0.84 32.25
N PRO A 363 -21.57 -2.07 32.72
CA PRO A 363 -22.79 -2.43 33.44
C PRO A 363 -23.04 -1.53 34.65
N TYR A 364 -24.32 -1.33 34.99
CA TYR A 364 -24.73 -0.52 36.14
C TYR A 364 -24.07 -0.99 37.44
N GLY A 365 -23.42 -0.08 38.17
CA GLY A 365 -22.74 -0.36 39.44
C GLY A 365 -21.25 -0.66 39.34
N LEU A 366 -20.69 -0.80 38.13
CA LEU A 366 -19.24 -0.87 37.90
C LEU A 366 -18.67 0.53 37.60
N ARG A 367 -17.45 0.78 38.04
CA ARG A 367 -16.75 2.05 37.81
C ARG A 367 -16.24 2.09 36.37
N ASP A 368 -16.51 3.18 35.67
CA ASP A 368 -15.98 3.37 34.31
C ASP A 368 -14.43 3.38 34.31
N PRO A 369 -13.81 2.66 33.36
CA PRO A 369 -12.36 2.69 33.22
C PRO A 369 -11.89 4.10 32.84
N SER A 370 -10.72 4.48 33.35
CA SER A 370 -10.19 5.82 33.12
C SER A 370 -9.80 6.04 31.65
N GLU A 371 -10.32 7.08 31.01
CA GLU A 371 -10.17 7.37 29.58
C GLU A 371 -8.84 8.06 29.19
N TYR A 372 -7.79 7.91 30.00
CA TYR A 372 -6.51 8.60 29.77
C TYR A 372 -5.91 8.38 28.36
N PRO A 373 -5.92 7.16 27.78
CA PRO A 373 -5.39 6.94 26.43
C PRO A 373 -6.10 7.78 25.35
N ALA A 374 -7.41 8.02 25.50
CA ALA A 374 -8.19 8.80 24.54
C ALA A 374 -7.75 10.28 24.46
N ARG A 375 -7.04 10.81 25.47
CA ARG A 375 -6.59 12.21 25.47
C ARG A 375 -5.58 12.52 24.35
N VAL A 376 -4.87 11.52 23.85
CA VAL A 376 -3.93 11.69 22.73
C VAL A 376 -4.67 11.90 21.40
N LEU A 377 -5.94 11.48 21.29
CA LEU A 377 -6.77 11.73 20.10
C LEU A 377 -7.07 13.21 19.91
N LEU A 378 -7.09 14.01 20.99
CA LEU A 378 -7.37 15.44 20.90
C LEU A 378 -6.30 16.21 20.10
N PRO A 379 -5.00 16.20 20.47
CA PRO A 379 -3.97 16.87 19.67
C PRO A 379 -3.83 16.24 18.27
N ALA A 380 -3.99 14.92 18.14
CA ALA A 380 -3.98 14.23 16.85
C ALA A 380 -5.09 14.74 15.91
N GLY A 381 -6.31 14.82 16.42
CA GLY A 381 -7.48 15.30 15.69
C GLY A 381 -7.36 16.77 15.30
N ILE A 382 -6.92 17.63 16.23
CA ILE A 382 -6.70 19.06 15.95
C ILE A 382 -5.68 19.25 14.83
N LEU A 383 -4.55 18.54 14.86
CA LEU A 383 -3.53 18.62 13.80
C LEU A 383 -4.10 18.24 12.43
N LEU A 384 -4.89 17.17 12.37
CA LEU A 384 -5.47 16.70 11.11
C LEU A 384 -6.58 17.64 10.60
N VAL A 385 -7.37 18.26 11.50
CA VAL A 385 -8.31 19.34 11.13
C VAL A 385 -7.56 20.53 10.54
N LEU A 386 -6.48 20.99 11.16
CA LEU A 386 -5.71 22.14 10.70
C LEU A 386 -5.08 21.89 9.32
N VAL A 387 -4.46 20.72 9.12
CA VAL A 387 -3.87 20.35 7.82
C VAL A 387 -4.96 20.13 6.77
N GLY A 388 -6.05 19.44 7.11
CA GLY A 388 -7.19 19.22 6.23
C GLY A 388 -7.82 20.53 5.76
N ALA A 389 -8.10 21.45 6.68
CA ALA A 389 -8.61 22.79 6.37
C ALA A 389 -7.61 23.58 5.51
N GLY A 390 -6.32 23.53 5.83
CA GLY A 390 -5.27 24.15 5.03
C GLY A 390 -5.22 23.61 3.59
N MET A 391 -5.47 22.31 3.39
CA MET A 391 -5.53 21.72 2.04
C MET A 391 -6.73 22.18 1.21
N LEU A 392 -7.78 22.73 1.83
CA LEU A 392 -8.90 23.35 1.11
C LEU A 392 -8.54 24.73 0.54
N LEU A 393 -7.41 25.30 0.95
CA LEU A 393 -6.87 26.54 0.40
C LEU A 393 -5.94 26.22 -0.78
N PRO A 394 -6.26 26.65 -2.02
CA PRO A 394 -5.49 26.28 -3.22
C PRO A 394 -3.99 26.61 -3.12
N LYS A 395 -3.65 27.70 -2.43
CA LYS A 395 -2.26 28.15 -2.23
C LYS A 395 -1.45 27.23 -1.31
N LEU A 396 -2.09 26.54 -0.37
CA LEU A 396 -1.44 25.71 0.63
C LEU A 396 -1.53 24.22 0.31
N ALA A 397 -2.50 23.80 -0.50
CA ALA A 397 -2.77 22.40 -0.80
C ALA A 397 -1.54 21.63 -1.28
N LEU A 398 -0.78 22.19 -2.23
CA LEU A 398 0.44 21.56 -2.75
C LEU A 398 1.57 21.48 -1.70
N THR A 399 1.66 22.47 -0.80
CA THR A 399 2.67 22.48 0.26
C THR A 399 2.31 21.53 1.40
N LEU A 400 1.02 21.38 1.71
CA LEU A 400 0.53 20.55 2.81
C LEU A 400 0.33 19.08 2.42
N ARG A 401 0.20 18.76 1.12
CA ARG A 401 0.05 17.36 0.65
C ARG A 401 1.15 16.43 1.20
N PRO A 402 2.45 16.75 1.12
CA PRO A 402 3.49 15.87 1.67
C PRO A 402 3.45 15.77 3.20
N VAL A 403 2.94 16.80 3.89
CA VAL A 403 2.70 16.76 5.35
C VAL A 403 1.65 15.69 5.64
N LEU A 404 0.52 15.71 4.92
CA LEU A 404 -0.60 14.78 5.14
C LEU A 404 -0.20 13.31 4.87
N THR A 405 0.67 13.04 3.89
CA THR A 405 1.12 11.66 3.58
C THR A 405 1.83 10.96 4.74
N VAL A 406 2.33 11.73 5.72
CA VAL A 406 2.93 11.21 6.95
C VAL A 406 1.99 11.39 8.14
N LEU A 407 1.40 12.59 8.25
CA LEU A 407 0.68 13.01 9.45
C LEU A 407 -0.61 12.21 9.69
N TRP A 408 -1.23 11.60 8.67
CA TRP A 408 -2.42 10.76 8.86
C TRP A 408 -2.22 9.65 9.91
N ALA A 409 -0.99 9.15 10.06
CA ALA A 409 -0.60 8.12 11.02
C ALA A 409 -0.77 8.55 12.48
N VAL A 410 -0.94 9.85 12.74
CA VAL A 410 -1.16 10.40 14.09
C VAL A 410 -2.47 9.89 14.70
N VAL A 411 -3.47 9.64 13.85
CA VAL A 411 -4.79 9.15 14.28
C VAL A 411 -4.71 7.67 14.69
N PRO A 412 -4.22 6.73 13.86
CA PRO A 412 -3.98 5.34 14.30
C PRO A 412 -3.08 5.25 15.55
N LEU A 413 -2.02 6.05 15.62
CA LEU A 413 -1.15 6.12 16.80
C LEU A 413 -1.94 6.45 18.08
N ALA A 414 -2.78 7.48 18.02
CA ALA A 414 -3.59 7.93 19.16
C ALA A 414 -4.76 6.98 19.47
N ALA A 415 -5.42 6.46 18.43
CA ALA A 415 -6.58 5.58 18.56
C ALA A 415 -6.19 4.21 19.13
N ALA A 416 -5.04 3.67 18.74
CA ALA A 416 -4.64 2.30 19.10
C ALA A 416 -4.67 2.06 20.61
N GLY A 417 -4.09 2.96 21.41
CA GLY A 417 -4.10 2.84 22.87
C GLY A 417 -5.50 2.92 23.50
N SER A 418 -6.41 3.70 22.91
CA SER A 418 -7.80 3.79 23.37
C SER A 418 -8.62 2.55 22.99
N LEU A 419 -8.42 2.01 21.79
CA LEU A 419 -9.12 0.83 21.30
C LEU A 419 -8.65 -0.45 21.99
N ASP A 420 -7.36 -0.54 22.34
CA ASP A 420 -6.81 -1.65 23.12
C ASP A 420 -7.52 -1.81 24.49
N ALA A 421 -7.77 -0.68 25.17
CA ALA A 421 -8.53 -0.66 26.41
C ALA A 421 -9.99 -1.09 26.21
N VAL A 422 -10.61 -0.70 25.09
CA VAL A 422 -11.99 -1.12 24.74
C VAL A 422 -12.05 -2.61 24.45
N PHE A 423 -11.13 -3.13 23.63
CA PHE A 423 -11.09 -4.56 23.31
C PHE A 423 -10.87 -5.40 24.55
N THR A 424 -10.00 -4.96 25.46
CA THR A 424 -9.80 -5.62 26.76
C THR A 424 -11.07 -5.55 27.62
N ALA A 425 -11.74 -4.40 27.68
CA ALA A 425 -12.95 -4.24 28.50
C ALA A 425 -14.12 -5.09 27.99
N VAL A 426 -14.34 -5.17 26.68
CA VAL A 426 -15.45 -5.91 26.06
C VAL A 426 -15.35 -7.43 26.29
N GLN A 427 -14.17 -7.96 26.64
CA GLN A 427 -14.03 -9.35 27.08
C GLN A 427 -14.68 -9.62 28.45
N VAL A 428 -15.01 -8.58 29.22
CA VAL A 428 -15.71 -8.69 30.51
C VAL A 428 -17.22 -8.68 30.27
N ALA A 429 -17.94 -9.63 30.89
CA ALA A 429 -19.37 -9.80 30.72
C ALA A 429 -20.16 -8.50 30.98
N GLY A 430 -20.87 -8.03 29.94
CA GLY A 430 -21.75 -6.87 29.99
C GLY A 430 -21.10 -5.51 29.65
N ALA A 431 -19.78 -5.45 29.41
CA ALA A 431 -19.13 -4.25 28.91
C ALA A 431 -19.31 -4.11 27.39
N GLY A 432 -19.58 -2.90 26.91
CA GLY A 432 -19.79 -2.59 25.50
C GLY A 432 -18.86 -1.48 24.98
N ALA A 433 -18.62 -1.47 23.67
CA ALA A 433 -17.93 -0.37 23.01
C ALA A 433 -18.84 0.87 22.96
N GLY A 434 -18.39 1.96 23.58
CA GLY A 434 -19.07 3.25 23.57
C GLY A 434 -18.92 4.00 22.25
N LEU A 435 -19.62 5.13 22.11
CA LEU A 435 -19.58 5.96 20.91
C LEU A 435 -18.16 6.43 20.58
N GLY A 436 -17.33 6.72 21.59
CA GLY A 436 -15.94 7.14 21.41
C GLY A 436 -15.08 6.09 20.70
N ALA A 437 -15.28 4.81 21.00
CA ALA A 437 -14.58 3.71 20.34
C ALA A 437 -14.95 3.61 18.85
N TRP A 438 -16.25 3.70 18.54
CA TRP A 438 -16.73 3.71 17.15
C TRP A 438 -16.25 4.94 16.38
N ALA A 439 -16.24 6.12 17.02
CA ALA A 439 -15.71 7.33 16.44
C ALA A 439 -14.19 7.22 16.19
N ALA A 440 -13.41 6.67 17.13
CA ALA A 440 -11.98 6.44 16.95
C ALA A 440 -11.71 5.50 15.75
N GLY A 441 -12.46 4.40 15.65
CA GLY A 441 -12.38 3.48 14.51
C GLY A 441 -12.73 4.15 13.17
N LEU A 442 -13.81 4.93 13.13
CA LEU A 442 -14.20 5.68 11.93
C LEU A 442 -13.15 6.74 11.54
N SER A 443 -12.57 7.42 12.52
CA SER A 443 -11.51 8.42 12.30
C SER A 443 -10.27 7.78 11.66
N VAL A 444 -9.85 6.61 12.14
CA VAL A 444 -8.74 5.83 11.55
C VAL A 444 -9.02 5.50 10.08
N LEU A 445 -10.23 5.05 9.76
CA LEU A 445 -10.63 4.74 8.38
C LEU A 445 -10.58 5.98 7.49
N LEU A 446 -11.15 7.11 7.94
CA LEU A 446 -11.14 8.36 7.19
C LEU A 446 -9.72 8.90 6.99
N ALA A 447 -8.84 8.80 8.00
CA ALA A 447 -7.44 9.20 7.90
C ALA A 447 -6.69 8.34 6.86
N ALA A 448 -6.94 7.04 6.82
CA ALA A 448 -6.36 6.15 5.82
C ALA A 448 -6.82 6.51 4.40
N VAL A 449 -8.11 6.83 4.21
CA VAL A 449 -8.62 7.32 2.92
C VAL A 449 -7.95 8.64 2.52
N ALA A 450 -7.79 9.57 3.45
CA ALA A 450 -7.10 10.84 3.21
C ALA A 450 -5.64 10.61 2.76
N ALA A 451 -4.94 9.68 3.40
CA ALA A 451 -3.57 9.30 3.05
C ALA A 451 -3.47 8.72 1.64
N VAL A 452 -4.38 7.82 1.27
CA VAL A 452 -4.48 7.25 -0.08
C VAL A 452 -4.69 8.35 -1.11
N LEU A 453 -5.66 9.24 -0.90
CA LEU A 453 -5.92 10.35 -1.81
C LEU A 453 -4.73 11.32 -1.94
N ALA A 454 -4.03 11.60 -0.84
CA ALA A 454 -2.83 12.43 -0.83
C ALA A 454 -1.64 11.78 -1.56
N ALA A 455 -1.50 10.45 -1.44
CA ALA A 455 -0.50 9.67 -2.17
C ALA A 455 -0.81 9.64 -3.67
N LEU A 456 -2.08 9.44 -4.04
CA LEU A 456 -2.55 9.50 -5.43
C LEU A 456 -2.32 10.88 -6.05
N ALA A 457 -2.66 11.95 -5.34
CA ALA A 457 -2.35 13.32 -5.76
C ALA A 457 -0.84 13.51 -6.00
N GLY A 458 0.00 12.88 -5.16
CA GLY A 458 1.45 12.92 -5.32
C GLY A 458 1.99 12.13 -6.51
N ALA A 459 1.33 11.04 -6.89
CA ALA A 459 1.65 10.27 -8.08
C ALA A 459 1.29 11.08 -9.34
N VAL A 460 0.11 11.71 -9.36
CA VAL A 460 -0.29 12.60 -10.46
C VAL A 460 0.65 13.80 -10.60
N GLU A 461 1.12 14.38 -9.48
CA GLU A 461 2.12 15.48 -9.50
C GLU A 461 3.47 15.06 -10.14
N ARG A 462 3.82 13.77 -10.10
CA ARG A 462 5.13 13.26 -10.50
C ARG A 462 5.16 12.59 -11.87
N ASP A 463 4.03 12.43 -12.54
CA ASP A 463 3.95 11.82 -13.88
C ASP A 463 4.80 12.56 -14.94
N ASP A 464 5.11 13.85 -14.73
CA ASP A 464 5.92 14.68 -15.65
C ASP A 464 7.38 14.89 -15.20
N VAL A 465 7.81 14.23 -14.12
CA VAL A 465 9.17 14.39 -13.59
C VAL A 465 10.04 13.24 -14.07
N ASP A 466 11.09 13.54 -14.82
CA ASP A 466 12.12 12.56 -15.15
C ASP A 466 12.81 12.09 -13.86
N LEU A 467 12.69 10.79 -13.57
CA LEU A 467 13.25 10.14 -12.39
C LEU A 467 14.62 9.49 -12.67
N THR A 468 15.15 9.57 -13.89
CA THR A 468 16.45 8.95 -14.21
C THR A 468 17.64 9.59 -13.49
N GLU A 469 17.52 10.85 -13.04
CA GLU A 469 18.54 11.56 -12.26
C GLU A 469 18.16 11.69 -10.78
N MET A 470 18.15 10.58 -10.03
CA MET A 470 18.00 10.61 -8.57
C MET A 470 19.33 10.96 -7.88
N ALA A 471 19.50 12.23 -7.49
CA ALA A 471 20.64 12.67 -6.68
C ALA A 471 20.26 12.81 -5.18
N MET A 472 20.97 12.07 -4.31
CA MET A 472 20.72 12.11 -2.87
C MET A 472 21.41 13.32 -2.20
N ARG A 473 20.64 14.19 -1.55
CA ARG A 473 21.16 15.42 -0.94
C ARG A 473 21.84 15.12 0.40
N ARG A 474 23.19 15.17 0.44
CA ARG A 474 23.99 14.89 1.64
C ARG A 474 23.59 15.71 2.88
N LEU A 475 23.22 16.99 2.70
CA LEU A 475 22.80 17.89 3.78
C LEU A 475 21.55 17.41 4.52
N VAL A 476 20.66 16.68 3.82
CA VAL A 476 19.43 16.10 4.38
C VAL A 476 19.68 14.67 4.85
N LEU A 477 20.54 13.92 4.15
CA LEU A 477 20.83 12.52 4.43
C LEU A 477 21.36 12.28 5.84
N VAL A 478 22.43 12.96 6.24
CA VAL A 478 23.09 12.73 7.55
C VAL A 478 22.14 12.96 8.73
N PRO A 479 21.44 14.10 8.84
CA PRO A 479 20.50 14.29 9.95
C PRO A 479 19.24 13.41 9.84
N SER A 480 18.87 12.96 8.63
CA SER A 480 17.80 11.96 8.47
C SER A 480 18.19 10.60 9.06
N LEU A 481 19.47 10.19 8.96
CA LEU A 481 19.98 8.98 9.63
C LEU A 481 19.92 9.11 11.16
N VAL A 482 20.24 10.28 11.71
CA VAL A 482 20.10 10.55 13.15
C VAL A 482 18.62 10.51 13.56
N ALA A 483 17.73 11.11 12.77
CA ALA A 483 16.29 11.06 13.01
C ALA A 483 15.73 9.64 12.96
N LEU A 484 16.25 8.77 12.09
CA LEU A 484 15.88 7.34 12.02
C LEU A 484 16.19 6.62 13.33
N VAL A 485 17.40 6.78 13.87
CA VAL A 485 17.80 6.15 15.14
C VAL A 485 16.98 6.68 16.30
N LEU A 486 16.79 7.99 16.40
CA LEU A 486 15.98 8.60 17.45
C LEU A 486 14.49 8.24 17.31
N GLY A 487 13.98 8.15 16.09
CA GLY A 487 12.62 7.72 15.81
C GLY A 487 12.38 6.26 16.21
N ALA A 488 13.31 5.36 15.87
CA ALA A 488 13.27 3.99 16.34
C ALA A 488 13.23 3.91 17.87
N GLY A 489 14.05 4.70 18.56
CA GLY A 489 13.99 4.83 20.02
C GLY A 489 12.64 5.36 20.54
N ALA A 490 12.09 6.40 19.90
CA ALA A 490 10.83 7.04 20.31
C ALA A 490 9.60 6.11 20.27
N PHE A 491 9.56 5.21 19.30
CA PHE A 491 8.45 4.26 19.12
C PHE A 491 8.71 2.88 19.71
N SER A 492 9.98 2.48 19.92
CA SER A 492 10.32 1.17 20.49
C SER A 492 10.49 1.20 22.01
N LEU A 493 10.83 2.35 22.59
CA LEU A 493 11.03 2.51 24.04
C LEU A 493 9.81 3.16 24.70
N PRO A 494 9.58 2.87 26.00
CA PRO A 494 8.49 3.47 26.77
C PRO A 494 8.66 5.00 26.87
N VAL A 495 7.60 5.74 26.56
CA VAL A 495 7.50 7.20 26.80
C VAL A 495 7.16 7.50 28.27
N LEU A 496 6.44 6.58 28.92
CA LEU A 496 6.00 6.65 30.32
C LEU A 496 6.47 5.39 31.04
N THR A 497 7.05 5.54 32.22
CA THR A 497 7.35 4.43 33.14
C THR A 497 6.68 4.68 34.48
N ALA A 498 6.30 3.60 35.17
CA ALA A 498 5.83 3.66 36.55
C ALA A 498 6.13 2.31 37.24
N PRO A 499 6.16 2.25 38.58
CA PRO A 499 6.22 0.98 39.30
C PRO A 499 5.08 0.05 38.85
N ASP A 500 5.40 -1.23 38.62
CA ASP A 500 4.44 -2.27 38.22
C ASP A 500 3.67 -2.02 36.91
N TYR A 501 4.16 -1.11 36.05
CA TYR A 501 3.59 -0.85 34.72
C TYR A 501 4.56 -1.26 33.62
N SER A 502 4.16 -2.23 32.80
CA SER A 502 4.81 -2.53 31.52
C SER A 502 4.10 -1.76 30.40
N ALA A 503 4.86 -0.93 29.69
CA ALA A 503 4.31 -0.17 28.57
C ALA A 503 4.27 -1.06 27.31
N PRO A 504 3.15 -1.06 26.55
CA PRO A 504 3.12 -1.65 25.24
C PRO A 504 4.18 -1.01 24.34
N GLY A 505 5.00 -1.86 23.72
CA GLY A 505 6.08 -1.46 22.84
C GLY A 505 6.14 -2.34 21.60
N VAL A 506 7.08 -2.05 20.71
CA VAL A 506 7.30 -2.86 19.49
C VAL A 506 7.91 -4.22 19.84
N PHE A 507 8.69 -4.29 20.94
CA PHE A 507 9.41 -5.50 21.36
C PHE A 507 8.95 -6.06 22.71
N THR A 508 8.00 -5.40 23.38
CA THR A 508 7.52 -5.74 24.73
C THR A 508 6.01 -5.61 24.76
N ASP A 509 5.31 -6.63 25.27
CA ASP A 509 3.84 -6.66 25.39
C ASP A 509 3.13 -6.17 24.13
N PHE A 510 3.42 -6.84 23.00
CA PHE A 510 2.93 -6.44 21.70
C PHE A 510 1.41 -6.66 21.61
N GLY A 511 0.66 -5.59 21.39
CA GLY A 511 -0.81 -5.62 21.31
C GLY A 511 -1.35 -4.61 20.31
N THR A 512 -2.64 -4.23 20.43
CA THR A 512 -3.28 -3.27 19.53
C THR A 512 -2.54 -1.94 19.53
N THR A 513 -2.13 -1.47 20.72
CA THR A 513 -1.35 -0.24 20.90
C THR A 513 -0.04 -0.27 20.08
N SER A 514 0.62 -1.42 20.01
CA SER A 514 1.89 -1.59 19.29
C SER A 514 1.73 -1.42 17.79
N TRP A 515 0.57 -1.76 17.20
CA TRP A 515 0.30 -1.49 15.79
C TRP A 515 0.25 -0.01 15.45
N GLY A 516 -0.31 0.82 16.34
CA GLY A 516 -0.28 2.27 16.20
C GLY A 516 1.16 2.80 16.21
N LEU A 517 2.02 2.25 17.06
CA LEU A 517 3.44 2.59 17.13
C LEU A 517 4.20 2.16 15.87
N VAL A 518 3.99 0.94 15.39
CA VAL A 518 4.63 0.42 14.17
C VAL A 518 4.23 1.25 12.95
N LEU A 519 2.95 1.60 12.81
CA LEU A 519 2.46 2.40 11.70
C LEU A 519 3.04 3.82 11.73
N ALA A 520 3.10 4.46 12.91
CA ALA A 520 3.73 5.77 13.06
C ALA A 520 5.24 5.72 12.79
N LEU A 521 5.95 4.70 13.29
CA LEU A 521 7.36 4.48 13.01
C LEU A 521 7.59 4.30 11.51
N ALA A 522 6.80 3.47 10.84
CA ALA A 522 6.89 3.24 9.40
C ALA A 522 6.68 4.54 8.60
N ALA A 523 5.74 5.39 9.01
CA ALA A 523 5.52 6.70 8.40
C ALA A 523 6.74 7.64 8.57
N VAL A 524 7.35 7.67 9.76
CA VAL A 524 8.57 8.46 10.02
C VAL A 524 9.79 7.92 9.27
N VAL A 525 9.96 6.59 9.22
CA VAL A 525 11.02 5.93 8.44
C VAL A 525 10.86 6.22 6.96
N GLY A 526 9.65 6.03 6.41
CA GLY A 526 9.34 6.36 5.02
C GLY A 526 9.64 7.82 4.70
N ALA A 527 9.26 8.73 5.60
CA ALA A 527 9.55 10.16 5.45
C ALA A 527 11.06 10.45 5.43
N THR A 528 11.79 9.97 6.43
CA THR A 528 13.23 10.23 6.57
C THR A 528 14.08 9.58 5.47
N VAL A 529 13.67 8.42 4.95
CA VAL A 529 14.34 7.75 3.82
C VAL A 529 14.04 8.47 2.50
N LEU A 530 12.81 8.96 2.29
CA LEU A 530 12.44 9.64 1.04
C LEU A 530 12.93 11.09 0.97
N ALA A 531 13.01 11.81 2.09
CA ALA A 531 13.35 13.24 2.11
C ALA A 531 14.66 13.60 1.38
N PRO A 532 15.78 12.83 1.52
CA PRO A 532 17.03 13.09 0.79
C PRO A 532 16.91 12.98 -0.73
N MET A 533 15.88 12.30 -1.24
CA MET A 533 15.61 12.07 -2.66
C MET A 533 14.58 13.07 -3.22
N CYS A 534 14.01 13.93 -2.37
CA CYS A 534 12.96 14.88 -2.73
C CYS A 534 13.52 16.27 -3.08
N ARG A 535 12.73 17.05 -3.83
CA ARG A 535 12.93 18.50 -4.01
C ARG A 535 12.83 19.21 -2.64
N PRO A 536 13.49 20.36 -2.43
CA PRO A 536 13.65 20.95 -1.10
C PRO A 536 12.34 21.32 -0.40
N GLY A 537 11.35 21.84 -1.14
CA GLY A 537 10.02 22.15 -0.61
C GLY A 537 9.27 20.91 -0.10
N PRO A 538 9.01 19.90 -0.95
CA PRO A 538 8.39 18.65 -0.54
C PRO A 538 9.15 17.89 0.56
N ALA A 539 10.49 17.88 0.50
CA ALA A 539 11.34 17.26 1.53
C ALA A 539 11.09 17.92 2.90
N ALA A 540 11.09 19.25 2.96
CA ALA A 540 10.81 19.98 4.19
C ALA A 540 9.41 19.73 4.72
N ALA A 541 8.39 19.74 3.85
CA ALA A 541 7.01 19.47 4.23
C ALA A 541 6.83 18.07 4.84
N LEU A 542 7.42 17.06 4.20
CA LEU A 542 7.35 15.67 4.64
C LEU A 542 8.11 15.43 5.96
N LEU A 543 9.26 16.07 6.16
CA LEU A 543 9.97 16.07 7.44
C LEU A 543 9.22 16.83 8.55
N CYS A 544 8.55 17.94 8.23
CA CYS A 544 7.66 18.64 9.16
C CYS A 544 6.47 17.76 9.58
N GLY A 545 5.87 17.02 8.65
CA GLY A 545 4.82 16.05 8.96
C GLY A 545 5.29 14.95 9.92
N ALA A 546 6.49 14.40 9.69
CA ALA A 546 7.12 13.45 10.60
C ALA A 546 7.40 14.07 11.98
N ALA A 547 7.88 15.31 12.04
CA ALA A 547 8.13 16.00 13.31
C ALA A 547 6.85 16.21 14.12
N LEU A 548 5.74 16.60 13.48
CA LEU A 548 4.44 16.76 14.13
C LEU A 548 3.90 15.43 14.67
N LEU A 549 4.04 14.34 13.90
CA LEU A 549 3.68 13.00 14.32
C LEU A 549 4.46 12.56 15.57
N VAL A 550 5.78 12.76 15.58
CA VAL A 550 6.65 12.45 16.72
C VAL A 550 6.35 13.36 17.92
N ALA A 551 5.99 14.63 17.69
CA ALA A 551 5.59 15.53 18.76
C ALA A 551 4.32 15.04 19.48
N VAL A 552 3.35 14.46 18.77
CA VAL A 552 2.19 13.82 19.42
C VAL A 552 2.59 12.61 20.25
N ARG A 553 3.54 11.79 19.78
CA ARG A 553 4.11 10.70 20.61
C ARG A 553 4.74 11.24 21.90
N ALA A 554 5.42 12.38 21.86
CA ALA A 554 5.97 13.01 23.06
C ALA A 554 4.88 13.54 24.03
N LEU A 555 3.73 13.99 23.50
CA LEU A 555 2.59 14.46 24.31
C LEU A 555 1.90 13.35 25.10
N GLU A 556 2.16 12.08 24.80
CA GLU A 556 1.58 10.96 25.55
C GLU A 556 1.95 11.02 27.03
N PHE A 557 3.20 11.37 27.39
CA PHE A 557 3.61 11.47 28.78
C PHE A 557 2.76 12.49 29.57
N PRO A 558 2.75 13.80 29.24
CA PRO A 558 2.00 14.78 30.03
C PRO A 558 0.48 14.56 30.00
N LEU A 559 -0.07 13.96 28.93
CA LEU A 559 -1.52 13.72 28.81
C LEU A 559 -1.99 12.48 29.58
N THR A 560 -1.14 11.45 29.71
CA THR A 560 -1.51 10.15 30.27
C THR A 560 -0.84 9.82 31.61
N ALA A 561 0.19 10.55 32.03
CA ALA A 561 0.93 10.27 33.27
C ALA A 561 0.05 10.20 34.53
N GLY A 562 -1.02 11.00 34.58
CA GLY A 562 -1.95 11.01 35.71
C GLY A 562 -2.70 9.69 35.94
N ARG A 563 -2.61 8.70 35.03
CA ARG A 563 -3.22 7.38 35.19
C ARG A 563 -2.41 6.43 36.08
N LEU A 564 -1.12 6.71 36.31
CA LEU A 564 -0.22 5.85 37.08
C LEU A 564 0.41 6.62 38.25
N PRO A 565 0.29 6.14 39.49
CA PRO A 565 1.03 6.71 40.62
C PRO A 565 2.53 6.49 40.41
N GLY A 566 3.34 7.54 40.61
CA GLY A 566 4.79 7.46 40.40
C GLY A 566 5.24 7.50 38.94
N ALA A 567 4.38 7.93 38.02
CA ALA A 567 4.72 8.15 36.62
C ALA A 567 5.96 9.03 36.42
N ALA A 568 6.94 8.53 35.67
CA ALA A 568 8.16 9.23 35.29
C ALA A 568 8.38 9.21 33.77
N PRO A 569 9.12 10.19 33.22
CA PRO A 569 9.44 10.22 31.80
C PRO A 569 10.38 9.07 31.43
N GLY A 570 9.98 8.24 30.47
CA GLY A 570 10.81 7.15 29.95
C GLY A 570 11.81 7.63 28.88
N LEU A 571 12.73 6.73 28.48
CA LEU A 571 13.73 7.03 27.43
C LEU A 571 13.08 7.37 26.08
N GLY A 572 11.92 6.77 25.77
CA GLY A 572 11.18 7.05 24.55
C GLY A 572 10.76 8.51 24.43
N LEU A 573 10.46 9.19 25.54
CA LEU A 573 10.10 10.62 25.53
C LEU A 573 11.26 11.49 25.05
N TRP A 574 12.46 11.25 25.58
CA TRP A 574 13.66 12.00 25.22
C TRP A 574 14.07 11.74 23.78
N CYS A 575 13.97 10.47 23.32
CA CYS A 575 14.15 10.11 21.92
C CYS A 575 13.13 10.82 21.02
N ALA A 576 11.86 10.92 21.42
CA ALA A 576 10.82 11.62 20.66
C ALA A 576 11.12 13.12 20.53
N ILE A 577 11.44 13.79 21.64
CA ILE A 577 11.80 15.22 21.63
C ILE A 577 13.03 15.47 20.74
N GLY A 578 14.10 14.67 20.92
CA GLY A 578 15.29 14.77 20.10
C GLY A 578 15.01 14.54 18.61
N CYS A 579 14.22 13.51 18.27
CA CYS A 579 13.82 13.21 16.91
C CYS A 579 13.04 14.37 16.28
N ALA A 580 12.04 14.93 16.98
CA ALA A 580 11.27 16.07 16.50
C ALA A 580 12.15 17.30 16.21
N VAL A 581 13.11 17.62 17.10
CA VAL A 581 14.06 18.73 16.90
C VAL A 581 14.94 18.50 15.67
N VAL A 582 15.49 17.28 15.52
CA VAL A 582 16.33 16.94 14.36
C VAL A 582 15.53 17.01 13.06
N LEU A 583 14.30 16.51 13.04
CA LEU A 583 13.42 16.57 11.88
C LEU A 583 13.08 18.01 11.48
N LEU A 584 12.75 18.89 12.43
CA LEU A 584 12.48 20.31 12.16
C LEU A 584 13.73 21.05 11.68
N GLY A 585 14.89 20.80 12.30
CA GLY A 585 16.17 21.37 11.86
C GLY A 585 16.52 20.93 10.43
N THR A 586 16.28 19.65 10.11
CA THR A 586 16.50 19.10 8.77
C THR A 586 15.52 19.68 7.75
N ALA A 587 14.25 19.87 8.14
CA ALA A 587 13.25 20.50 7.29
C ALA A 587 13.63 21.95 6.95
N LEU A 588 14.11 22.72 7.95
CA LEU A 588 14.58 24.08 7.74
C LEU A 588 15.81 24.12 6.81
N ALA A 589 16.78 23.24 7.04
CA ALA A 589 17.96 23.11 6.19
C ALA A 589 17.61 22.71 4.74
N ALA A 590 16.60 21.84 4.55
CA ALA A 590 16.11 21.50 3.23
C ALA A 590 15.52 22.73 2.52
N ARG A 591 14.74 23.57 3.21
CA ARG A 591 14.15 24.81 2.61
C ARG A 591 15.20 25.85 2.23
N THR A 592 16.22 26.07 3.07
CA THR A 592 17.23 27.12 2.80
C THR A 592 18.10 26.82 1.57
N THR A 593 18.24 25.56 1.18
CA THR A 593 18.92 25.18 -0.08
C THR A 593 18.10 25.44 -1.34
N ALA A 594 16.85 25.92 -1.22
CA ALA A 594 15.97 26.22 -2.35
C ALA A 594 16.13 27.64 -2.91
N GLU A 595 16.69 28.58 -2.14
CA GLU A 595 16.90 29.94 -2.63
C GLU A 595 18.19 30.00 -3.46
N PRO A 596 18.13 30.39 -4.75
CA PRO A 596 19.34 30.76 -5.47
C PRO A 596 19.94 31.97 -4.76
N ARG A 597 21.22 31.89 -4.39
CA ARG A 597 21.98 33.09 -4.05
C ARG A 597 21.99 33.98 -5.29
N SER A 598 21.15 35.02 -5.26
CA SER A 598 21.06 36.08 -6.25
C SER A 598 22.41 36.75 -6.48
#